data_AF-A0A7U3VPU0-F1
#
_entry.id   AF-A0A7U3VPU0-F1
#
_cell.length_a   1.000
_cell.length_b   1.000
_cell.length_c   1.000
_cell.angle_alpha   90.00
_cell.angle_beta   90.00
_cell.angle_gamma   90.00
#
_symmetry.space_group_name_H-M   'P 1'
#
loop_
_entity.id
_entity.type
_entity.pdbx_description
1 polymer ?
#
loop_
_entity_poly.entity_id
_entity_poly.type
_entity_poly.pdbx_seq_one_letter_code
_entity_poly.pdbx_strand_id
1 'polypeptide(L)'
;MPADQLSAAATSVIEGAVREVLAGNAVDEVALHHSLTPDHLCDAVSLFAAAGREALVQHAAEGKWWQINLAFTEPSTGDRAFTTHLLPLLRATDIDSWWFMRKQPGYRVRVLASPSAKAKAKAALNQLVADGHIRECQTVVYEPETAAFGGETSMQIAHHLFATDSLQIQQFGAQDTRLPTGLRELSVLLCTTMMRSAGLEWYETGDVWNRVITAEHRADFTGLAPDALTNRVQQIRTLLLADTSALFARGGPLGQFEEWATAFQNAGRSLREAADHGTLGRGLRHILSLHVIFHWNRLGLSLRAQSHLASAARSAIFERNQANALRADDRTE
;
A
#
# COMPACT_ATOMS: atom_id res chain seq x y z
N MET A 1 -11.23 -18.43 -51.12
CA MET A 1 -11.53 -17.42 -50.08
C MET A 1 -11.03 -17.97 -48.75
N PRO A 2 -10.09 -17.34 -48.04
CA PRO A 2 -9.56 -17.85 -46.78
C PRO A 2 -10.58 -17.68 -45.66
N ALA A 3 -10.66 -18.65 -44.74
CA ALA A 3 -11.63 -18.68 -43.62
C ALA A 3 -11.55 -17.43 -42.71
N ASP A 4 -10.37 -16.81 -42.59
CA ASP A 4 -10.15 -15.62 -41.76
C ASP A 4 -10.91 -14.38 -42.25
N GLN A 5 -11.14 -14.26 -43.57
CA GLN A 5 -11.89 -13.14 -44.14
C GLN A 5 -13.40 -13.24 -43.87
N LEU A 6 -13.93 -14.46 -43.76
CA LEU A 6 -15.34 -14.71 -43.44
C LEU A 6 -15.63 -14.43 -41.97
N SER A 7 -14.70 -14.77 -41.07
CA SER A 7 -14.80 -14.50 -39.62
C SER A 7 -14.76 -13.00 -39.31
N ALA A 8 -13.86 -12.25 -39.96
CA ALA A 8 -13.78 -10.80 -39.78
C ALA A 8 -15.02 -10.06 -40.30
N ALA A 9 -15.57 -10.49 -41.43
CA ALA A 9 -16.79 -9.91 -42.00
C ALA A 9 -18.03 -10.17 -41.11
N ALA A 10 -18.17 -11.39 -40.58
CA ALA A 10 -19.24 -11.74 -39.65
C ALA A 10 -19.15 -10.94 -38.34
N THR A 11 -17.93 -10.72 -37.84
CA THR A 11 -17.69 -9.90 -36.63
C THR A 11 -18.08 -8.43 -36.86
N SER A 12 -17.77 -7.88 -38.03
CA SER A 12 -18.14 -6.50 -38.43
C SER A 12 -19.66 -6.29 -38.48
N VAL A 13 -20.42 -7.28 -38.96
CA VAL A 13 -21.90 -7.21 -39.02
C VAL A 13 -22.51 -7.20 -37.62
N ILE A 14 -22.03 -8.10 -36.74
CA ILE A 14 -22.50 -8.15 -35.34
C ILE A 14 -22.16 -6.86 -34.60
N GLU A 15 -20.95 -6.32 -34.80
CA GLU A 15 -20.53 -5.05 -34.18
C GLU A 15 -21.43 -3.88 -34.62
N GLY A 16 -21.76 -3.78 -35.91
CA GLY A 16 -22.68 -2.78 -36.44
C GLY A 16 -24.07 -2.85 -35.80
N ALA A 17 -24.65 -4.06 -35.75
CA ALA A 17 -25.94 -4.30 -35.12
C ALA A 17 -25.94 -3.94 -33.62
N VAL A 18 -24.89 -4.33 -32.87
CA VAL A 18 -24.75 -3.97 -31.45
C VAL A 18 -24.71 -2.46 -31.26
N ARG A 19 -23.99 -1.72 -32.11
CA ARG A 19 -23.91 -0.24 -32.04
C ARG A 19 -25.27 0.43 -32.22
N GLU A 20 -26.09 -0.07 -33.13
CA GLU A 20 -27.44 0.46 -33.38
C GLU A 20 -28.38 0.23 -32.20
N VAL A 21 -28.35 -0.97 -31.59
CA VAL A 21 -29.13 -1.25 -30.37
C VAL A 21 -28.69 -0.35 -29.22
N LEU A 22 -27.38 -0.18 -29.01
CA LEU A 22 -26.84 0.71 -27.98
C LEU A 22 -27.16 2.19 -28.24
N ALA A 23 -27.40 2.58 -29.49
CA ALA A 23 -27.87 3.91 -29.85
C ALA A 23 -29.38 4.13 -29.59
N GLY A 24 -30.10 3.10 -29.13
CA GLY A 24 -31.50 3.17 -28.71
C GLY A 24 -32.51 2.55 -29.68
N ASN A 25 -32.06 1.89 -30.74
CA ASN A 25 -32.95 1.21 -31.69
C ASN A 25 -33.50 -0.12 -31.12
N ALA A 26 -34.69 -0.51 -31.55
CA ALA A 26 -35.33 -1.74 -31.11
C ALA A 26 -34.59 -2.98 -31.62
N VAL A 27 -34.32 -3.94 -30.72
CA VAL A 27 -33.54 -5.16 -31.03
C VAL A 27 -34.14 -5.94 -32.20
N ASP A 28 -35.46 -6.05 -32.28
CA ASP A 28 -36.14 -6.81 -33.34
C ASP A 28 -35.95 -6.17 -34.73
N GLU A 29 -35.97 -4.84 -34.82
CA GLU A 29 -35.78 -4.10 -36.07
C GLU A 29 -34.34 -4.17 -36.57
N VAL A 30 -33.38 -4.04 -35.64
CA VAL A 30 -31.95 -4.13 -35.94
C VAL A 30 -31.56 -5.56 -36.31
N ALA A 31 -32.08 -6.57 -35.61
CA ALA A 31 -31.83 -7.97 -35.92
C ALA A 31 -32.30 -8.31 -37.34
N LEU A 32 -33.49 -7.83 -37.74
CA LEU A 32 -34.00 -8.00 -39.09
C LEU A 32 -33.11 -7.31 -40.14
N HIS A 33 -32.68 -6.07 -39.89
CA HIS A 33 -31.83 -5.30 -40.80
C HIS A 33 -30.48 -5.99 -41.07
N HIS A 34 -29.88 -6.59 -40.04
CA HIS A 34 -28.57 -7.25 -40.10
C HIS A 34 -28.64 -8.76 -40.34
N SER A 35 -29.83 -9.31 -40.62
CA SER A 35 -30.06 -10.75 -40.82
C SER A 35 -29.60 -11.63 -39.64
N LEU A 36 -29.82 -11.16 -38.41
CA LEU A 36 -29.55 -11.86 -37.15
C LEU A 36 -30.85 -12.30 -36.48
N THR A 37 -30.77 -13.23 -35.53
CA THR A 37 -31.90 -13.49 -34.62
C THR A 37 -31.87 -12.50 -33.44
N PRO A 38 -33.04 -12.09 -32.91
CA PRO A 38 -33.10 -11.20 -31.74
C PRO A 38 -32.31 -11.73 -30.53
N ASP A 39 -32.39 -13.04 -30.25
CA ASP A 39 -31.67 -13.67 -29.15
C ASP A 39 -30.15 -13.56 -29.31
N HIS A 40 -29.62 -13.83 -30.51
CA HIS A 40 -28.18 -13.72 -30.77
C HIS A 40 -27.71 -12.27 -30.67
N LEU A 41 -28.52 -11.30 -31.11
CA LEU A 41 -28.22 -9.89 -30.96
C LEU A 41 -28.26 -9.45 -29.48
N CYS A 42 -29.22 -9.92 -28.69
CA CYS A 42 -29.29 -9.69 -27.24
C CYS A 42 -28.06 -10.23 -26.49
N ASP A 43 -27.62 -11.45 -26.81
CA ASP A 43 -26.42 -12.05 -26.23
C ASP A 43 -25.17 -11.25 -26.61
N ALA A 44 -25.04 -10.84 -27.87
CA ALA A 44 -23.94 -10.01 -28.36
C ALA A 44 -23.90 -8.63 -27.68
N VAL A 45 -25.04 -7.97 -27.51
CA VAL A 45 -25.15 -6.69 -26.78
C VAL A 45 -24.76 -6.86 -25.31
N SER A 46 -25.21 -7.94 -24.66
CA SER A 46 -24.88 -8.24 -23.26
C SER A 46 -23.38 -8.49 -23.07
N LEU A 47 -22.77 -9.27 -23.97
CA LEU A 47 -21.34 -9.53 -23.99
C LEU A 47 -20.53 -8.26 -24.25
N PHE A 48 -20.93 -7.46 -25.25
CA PHE A 48 -20.28 -6.20 -25.58
C PHE A 48 -20.38 -5.19 -24.42
N ALA A 49 -21.53 -5.11 -23.74
CA ALA A 49 -21.69 -4.24 -22.58
C ALA A 49 -20.89 -4.72 -21.37
N ALA A 50 -20.76 -6.03 -21.14
CA ALA A 50 -19.93 -6.58 -20.08
C ALA A 50 -18.45 -6.30 -20.32
N ALA A 51 -17.94 -6.62 -21.52
CA ALA A 51 -16.57 -6.34 -21.93
C ALA A 51 -16.30 -4.83 -21.98
N GLY A 52 -17.27 -4.03 -22.43
CA GLY A 52 -17.21 -2.57 -22.45
C GLY A 52 -17.13 -1.98 -21.04
N ARG A 53 -17.89 -2.50 -20.07
CA ARG A 53 -17.77 -2.09 -18.66
C ARG A 53 -16.41 -2.47 -18.08
N GLU A 54 -15.92 -3.67 -18.35
CA GLU A 54 -14.58 -4.09 -17.92
C GLU A 54 -13.49 -3.20 -18.55
N ALA A 55 -13.57 -2.94 -19.85
CA ALA A 55 -12.66 -2.05 -20.56
C ALA A 55 -12.75 -0.60 -20.07
N LEU A 56 -13.94 -0.10 -19.72
CA LEU A 56 -14.13 1.23 -19.14
C LEU A 56 -13.59 1.31 -17.71
N VAL A 57 -13.67 0.24 -16.91
CA VAL A 57 -12.99 0.16 -15.61
C VAL A 57 -11.47 0.19 -15.80
N GLN A 58 -10.94 -0.52 -16.80
CA GLN A 58 -9.52 -0.47 -17.16
C GLN A 58 -9.09 0.90 -17.74
N HIS A 59 -9.97 1.59 -18.48
CA HIS A 59 -9.70 2.90 -19.08
C HIS A 59 -9.85 4.05 -18.07
N ALA A 60 -10.83 3.99 -17.17
CA ALA A 60 -10.92 4.89 -16.01
C ALA A 60 -9.70 4.74 -15.09
N ALA A 61 -9.01 3.60 -15.15
CA ALA A 61 -7.70 3.37 -14.53
C ALA A 61 -6.50 3.95 -15.33
N GLU A 62 -6.70 4.79 -16.36
CA GLU A 62 -5.61 5.47 -17.09
C GLU A 62 -4.95 6.64 -16.32
N GLY A 63 -5.16 6.73 -15.02
CA GLY A 63 -4.06 7.12 -14.14
C GLY A 63 -2.97 6.06 -14.25
N LYS A 64 -1.90 6.30 -15.00
CA LYS A 64 -0.74 5.40 -14.94
C LYS A 64 0.15 5.81 -13.78
N TRP A 65 0.64 4.87 -12.99
CA TRP A 65 1.70 5.22 -12.06
C TRP A 65 2.95 5.71 -12.81
N TRP A 66 3.58 6.76 -12.28
CA TRP A 66 4.93 7.15 -12.65
C TRP A 66 5.73 7.46 -11.39
N GLN A 67 7.04 7.28 -11.44
CA GLN A 67 7.92 7.56 -10.31
C GLN A 67 8.76 8.80 -10.57
N ILE A 68 8.90 9.62 -9.54
CA ILE A 68 9.72 10.81 -9.50
C ILE A 68 10.79 10.58 -8.42
N ASN A 69 12.03 10.55 -8.85
CA ASN A 69 13.19 10.50 -7.98
C ASN A 69 13.57 11.94 -7.63
N LEU A 70 13.56 12.27 -6.34
CA LEU A 70 13.82 13.62 -5.85
C LEU A 70 15.03 13.65 -4.93
N ALA A 71 15.89 14.64 -5.09
CA ALA A 71 16.86 15.04 -4.09
C ALA A 71 16.66 16.52 -3.75
N PHE A 72 16.45 16.82 -2.47
CA PHE A 72 16.33 18.19 -1.99
C PHE A 72 17.70 18.88 -1.96
N THR A 73 17.71 20.20 -2.15
CA THR A 73 18.93 21.02 -2.12
C THR A 73 19.60 20.96 -0.76
N GLU A 74 18.82 21.06 0.31
CA GLU A 74 19.27 20.88 1.69
C GLU A 74 18.70 19.56 2.24
N PRO A 75 19.47 18.45 2.23
CA PRO A 75 18.97 17.15 2.65
C PRO A 75 18.47 17.12 4.10
N SER A 76 19.08 17.91 4.99
CA SER A 76 18.70 17.95 6.41
C SER A 76 17.30 18.54 6.65
N THR A 77 16.79 19.33 5.70
CA THR A 77 15.46 19.94 5.76
C THR A 77 14.49 19.33 4.73
N GLY A 78 14.84 18.18 4.14
CA GLY A 78 14.06 17.56 3.07
C GLY A 78 12.59 17.28 3.44
N ASP A 79 12.29 16.90 4.68
CA ASP A 79 10.90 16.71 5.14
C ASP A 79 10.10 18.02 5.16
N ARG A 80 10.73 19.11 5.59
CA ARG A 80 10.13 20.44 5.59
C ARG A 80 9.91 20.91 4.14
N ALA A 81 10.90 20.70 3.27
CA ALA A 81 10.79 21.05 1.85
C ALA A 81 9.69 20.24 1.15
N PHE A 82 9.59 18.94 1.44
CA PHE A 82 8.50 18.09 0.96
C PHE A 82 7.15 18.65 1.40
N THR A 83 6.98 18.88 2.69
CA THR A 83 5.72 19.37 3.27
C THR A 83 5.33 20.74 2.73
N THR A 84 6.30 21.65 2.58
CA THR A 84 6.04 23.05 2.20
C THR A 84 5.75 23.19 0.71
N HIS A 85 6.50 22.47 -0.13
CA HIS A 85 6.49 22.70 -1.58
C HIS A 85 5.84 21.58 -2.38
N LEU A 86 6.08 20.32 -2.00
CA LEU A 86 5.64 19.18 -2.78
C LEU A 86 4.26 18.66 -2.36
N LEU A 87 3.95 18.64 -1.06
CA LEU A 87 2.66 18.18 -0.56
C LEU A 87 1.47 18.98 -1.13
N PRO A 88 1.51 20.31 -1.27
CA PRO A 88 0.42 21.06 -1.90
C PRO A 88 0.16 20.63 -3.36
N LEU A 89 1.23 20.38 -4.11
CA LEU A 89 1.15 19.85 -5.48
C LEU A 89 0.52 18.47 -5.51
N LEU A 90 0.93 17.58 -4.59
CA LEU A 90 0.43 16.21 -4.51
C LEU A 90 -1.02 16.12 -4.02
N ARG A 91 -1.55 17.19 -3.41
CA ARG A 91 -2.95 17.33 -2.99
C ARG A 91 -3.85 18.00 -4.04
N ALA A 92 -3.32 18.29 -5.23
CA ALA A 92 -4.12 18.82 -6.32
C ALA A 92 -5.25 17.84 -6.70
N THR A 93 -6.42 18.36 -7.08
CA THR A 93 -7.62 17.55 -7.36
C THR A 93 -7.51 16.68 -8.62
N ASP A 94 -6.49 16.90 -9.45
CA ASP A 94 -6.23 16.14 -10.68
C ASP A 94 -5.21 15.00 -10.49
N ILE A 95 -4.70 14.81 -9.27
CA ILE A 95 -3.90 13.64 -8.87
C ILE A 95 -4.82 12.61 -8.21
N ASP A 96 -4.85 11.39 -8.76
CA ASP A 96 -5.72 10.32 -8.28
C ASP A 96 -5.18 9.71 -6.97
N SER A 97 -3.87 9.51 -6.89
CA SER A 97 -3.20 8.96 -5.71
C SER A 97 -1.71 9.27 -5.74
N TRP A 98 -1.06 9.24 -4.59
CA TRP A 98 0.39 9.32 -4.51
C TRP A 98 0.90 8.69 -3.23
N TRP A 99 2.15 8.24 -3.25
CA TRP A 99 2.86 7.83 -2.06
C TRP A 99 4.37 8.02 -2.27
N PHE A 100 5.13 8.13 -1.18
CA PHE A 100 6.59 8.25 -1.29
C PHE A 100 7.31 7.12 -0.59
N MET A 101 8.60 7.00 -0.84
CA MET A 101 9.56 6.22 -0.04
C MET A 101 10.79 7.08 0.19
N ARG A 102 11.41 6.96 1.37
CA ARG A 102 12.75 7.49 1.63
C ARG A 102 13.77 6.46 1.15
N LYS A 103 14.56 6.80 0.14
CA LYS A 103 15.64 5.95 -0.40
C LYS A 103 16.84 6.83 -0.73
N GLN A 104 17.88 6.71 0.09
CA GLN A 104 19.09 7.54 -0.03
C GLN A 104 19.65 7.51 -1.46
N PRO A 105 20.06 8.67 -2.03
CA PRO A 105 20.21 9.99 -1.38
C PRO A 105 18.94 10.88 -1.37
N GLY A 106 17.73 10.35 -1.51
CA GLY A 106 16.53 11.20 -1.51
C GLY A 106 15.19 10.46 -1.40
N TYR A 107 14.21 10.92 -2.17
CA TYR A 107 12.83 10.45 -2.15
C TYR A 107 12.48 9.77 -3.47
N ARG A 108 11.55 8.82 -3.39
CA ARG A 108 10.91 8.17 -4.54
C ARG A 108 9.42 8.40 -4.40
N VAL A 109 8.88 9.35 -5.14
CA VAL A 109 7.46 9.71 -5.12
C VAL A 109 6.79 9.04 -6.29
N ARG A 110 5.74 8.28 -6.04
CA ARG A 110 4.92 7.63 -7.06
C ARG A 110 3.60 8.33 -7.09
N VAL A 111 3.13 8.64 -8.29
CA VAL A 111 1.88 9.39 -8.48
C VAL A 111 1.04 8.65 -9.51
N LEU A 112 -0.22 8.46 -9.19
CA LEU A 112 -1.26 7.99 -10.06
C LEU A 112 -2.00 9.23 -10.54
N ALA A 113 -1.96 9.48 -11.85
CA ALA A 113 -2.52 10.68 -12.44
C ALA A 113 -2.71 10.50 -13.94
N SER A 114 -3.72 11.16 -14.48
CA SER A 114 -3.90 11.30 -15.93
C SER A 114 -2.68 11.94 -16.62
N PRO A 115 -2.47 11.73 -17.92
CA PRO A 115 -1.35 12.35 -18.64
C PRO A 115 -1.28 13.89 -18.52
N SER A 116 -2.43 14.57 -18.48
CA SER A 116 -2.49 16.03 -18.34
C SER A 116 -2.09 16.50 -16.94
N ALA A 117 -2.54 15.80 -15.90
CA ALA A 117 -2.12 16.05 -14.52
C ALA A 117 -0.63 15.79 -14.32
N LYS A 118 -0.07 14.74 -14.94
CA LYS A 118 1.39 14.51 -14.96
C LYS A 118 2.16 15.66 -15.59
N ALA A 119 1.68 16.19 -16.72
CA ALA A 119 2.33 17.32 -17.38
C ALA A 119 2.36 18.57 -16.47
N LYS A 120 1.26 18.86 -15.78
CA LYS A 120 1.18 19.95 -14.79
C LYS A 120 2.13 19.73 -13.61
N ALA A 121 2.12 18.53 -13.04
CA ALA A 121 3.03 18.15 -11.95
C ALA A 121 4.50 18.29 -12.38
N LYS A 122 4.85 17.88 -13.61
CA LYS A 122 6.20 18.06 -14.17
C LYS A 122 6.59 19.53 -14.27
N ALA A 123 5.70 20.38 -14.76
CA ALA A 123 5.97 21.82 -14.88
C ALA A 123 6.23 22.47 -13.51
N ALA A 124 5.41 22.13 -12.51
CA ALA A 124 5.59 22.64 -11.17
C ALA A 124 6.84 22.08 -10.47
N LEU A 125 7.21 20.81 -10.71
CA LEU A 125 8.49 20.26 -10.25
C LEU A 125 9.68 20.98 -10.86
N ASN A 126 9.63 21.32 -12.16
CA ASN A 126 10.68 22.11 -12.81
C ASN A 126 10.81 23.50 -12.16
N GLN A 127 9.68 24.11 -11.78
CA GLN A 127 9.71 25.39 -11.04
C GLN A 127 10.40 25.24 -9.68
N LEU A 128 10.10 24.17 -8.92
CA LEU A 128 10.77 23.91 -7.64
C LEU A 128 12.28 23.66 -7.78
N VAL A 129 12.73 23.14 -8.93
CA VAL A 129 14.16 23.04 -9.27
C VAL A 129 14.73 24.42 -9.57
N ALA A 130 14.05 25.24 -10.38
CA ALA A 130 14.48 26.59 -10.72
C ALA A 130 14.57 27.51 -9.49
N ASP A 131 13.63 27.36 -8.54
CA ASP A 131 13.59 28.10 -7.28
C ASP A 131 14.62 27.59 -6.26
N GLY A 132 15.35 26.52 -6.58
CA GLY A 132 16.42 25.98 -5.74
C GLY A 132 15.95 25.12 -4.56
N HIS A 133 14.67 24.72 -4.50
CA HIS A 133 14.15 23.83 -3.47
C HIS A 133 14.52 22.36 -3.70
N ILE A 134 14.60 21.96 -4.98
CA ILE A 134 14.95 20.61 -5.43
C ILE A 134 16.26 20.67 -6.21
N ARG A 135 17.25 19.88 -5.80
CA ARG A 135 18.54 19.76 -6.50
C ARG A 135 18.44 18.88 -7.74
N GLU A 136 17.70 17.77 -7.62
CA GLU A 136 17.57 16.78 -8.69
C GLU A 136 16.15 16.25 -8.75
N CYS A 137 15.59 16.19 -9.96
CA CYS A 137 14.28 15.64 -10.24
C CYS A 137 14.35 14.79 -11.51
N GLN A 138 14.17 13.48 -11.37
CA GLN A 138 14.18 12.53 -12.49
C GLN A 138 12.89 11.72 -12.51
N THR A 139 12.21 11.72 -13.66
CA THR A 139 11.04 10.87 -13.89
C THR A 139 11.47 9.51 -14.43
N VAL A 140 10.93 8.42 -13.88
CA VAL A 140 11.19 7.04 -14.31
C VAL A 140 9.89 6.23 -14.35
N VAL A 141 9.90 5.11 -15.07
CA VAL A 141 8.80 4.14 -15.06
C VAL A 141 8.70 3.54 -13.66
N TYR A 142 7.49 3.46 -13.11
CA TYR A 142 7.26 2.75 -11.86
C TYR A 142 6.94 1.29 -12.16
N GLU A 143 7.78 0.40 -11.64
CA GLU A 143 7.54 -1.04 -11.66
C GLU A 143 7.13 -1.47 -10.24
N PRO A 144 5.85 -1.82 -10.02
CA PRO A 144 5.40 -2.27 -8.71
C PRO A 144 6.01 -3.62 -8.35
N GLU A 145 6.28 -3.80 -7.06
CA GLU A 145 6.75 -5.05 -6.48
C GLU A 145 5.62 -6.11 -6.37
N THR A 146 4.74 -6.20 -7.37
CA THR A 146 3.53 -7.02 -7.39
C THR A 146 3.81 -8.47 -7.02
N ALA A 147 4.87 -9.07 -7.60
CA ALA A 147 5.25 -10.46 -7.30
C ALA A 147 5.69 -10.66 -5.84
N ALA A 148 6.30 -9.64 -5.22
CA ALA A 148 6.70 -9.68 -3.81
C ALA A 148 5.49 -9.51 -2.88
N PHE A 149 4.56 -8.63 -3.24
CA PHE A 149 3.30 -8.45 -2.52
C PHE A 149 2.28 -9.57 -2.77
N GLY A 150 2.57 -10.53 -3.63
CA GLY A 150 1.70 -11.70 -3.84
C GLY A 150 0.54 -11.43 -4.79
N GLY A 151 0.72 -10.58 -5.80
CA GLY A 151 -0.26 -10.37 -6.87
C GLY A 151 -0.90 -8.98 -6.85
N GLU A 152 -1.67 -8.70 -7.90
CA GLU A 152 -2.27 -7.38 -8.16
C GLU A 152 -3.20 -6.93 -7.03
N THR A 153 -4.06 -7.83 -6.53
CA THR A 153 -4.99 -7.53 -5.42
C THR A 153 -4.26 -6.99 -4.19
N SER A 154 -3.18 -7.66 -3.78
CA SER A 154 -2.38 -7.25 -2.62
C SER A 154 -1.60 -5.97 -2.89
N MET A 155 -1.09 -5.80 -4.12
CA MET A 155 -0.40 -4.56 -4.51
C MET A 155 -1.33 -3.35 -4.50
N GLN A 156 -2.58 -3.51 -4.93
CA GLN A 156 -3.61 -2.45 -4.85
C GLN A 156 -3.93 -2.08 -3.40
N ILE A 157 -4.08 -3.08 -2.50
CA ILE A 157 -4.24 -2.83 -1.05
C ILE A 157 -3.04 -2.07 -0.50
N ALA A 158 -1.82 -2.46 -0.91
CA ALA A 158 -0.59 -1.76 -0.54
C ALA A 158 -0.57 -0.31 -1.03
N HIS A 159 -0.91 -0.03 -2.29
CA HIS A 159 -0.99 1.33 -2.81
C HIS A 159 -1.99 2.20 -2.05
N HIS A 160 -3.18 1.66 -1.76
CA HIS A 160 -4.19 2.38 -0.99
C HIS A 160 -3.67 2.74 0.41
N LEU A 161 -3.10 1.77 1.13
CA LEU A 161 -2.49 2.02 2.43
C LEU A 161 -1.35 3.03 2.33
N PHE A 162 -0.48 2.89 1.33
CA PHE A 162 0.71 3.72 1.19
C PHE A 162 0.38 5.18 0.91
N ALA A 163 -0.75 5.45 0.25
CA ALA A 163 -1.23 6.81 0.01
C ALA A 163 -1.61 7.50 1.31
N THR A 164 -2.49 6.87 2.11
CA THR A 164 -2.89 7.42 3.42
C THR A 164 -1.69 7.50 4.37
N ASP A 165 -0.86 6.46 4.43
CA ASP A 165 0.35 6.42 5.25
C ASP A 165 1.30 7.58 4.90
N SER A 166 1.50 7.85 3.60
CA SER A 166 2.34 8.96 3.14
C SER A 166 1.80 10.33 3.56
N LEU A 167 0.48 10.52 3.44
CA LEU A 167 -0.19 11.75 3.84
C LEU A 167 -0.03 12.03 5.34
N GLN A 168 -0.31 11.01 6.16
CA GLN A 168 -0.26 11.10 7.62
C GLN A 168 1.17 11.33 8.12
N ILE A 169 2.18 10.71 7.50
CA ILE A 169 3.59 10.95 7.83
C ILE A 169 3.99 12.41 7.60
N GLN A 170 3.59 13.01 6.47
CA GLN A 170 3.92 14.41 6.18
C GLN A 170 3.16 15.37 7.10
N GLN A 171 1.91 15.06 7.44
CA GLN A 171 1.14 15.84 8.42
C GLN A 171 1.73 15.75 9.83
N PHE A 172 2.19 14.58 10.25
CA PHE A 172 2.85 14.39 11.55
C PHE A 172 4.09 15.28 11.67
N GLY A 173 4.96 15.29 10.65
CA GLY A 173 6.18 16.10 10.64
C GLY A 173 5.94 17.61 10.67
N ALA A 174 4.75 18.06 10.26
CA ALA A 174 4.35 19.45 10.27
C ALA A 174 3.82 19.93 11.64
N GLN A 175 3.45 19.00 12.53
CA GLN A 175 2.86 19.32 13.83
C GLN A 175 3.94 19.41 14.92
N ASP A 176 3.92 20.49 15.72
CA ASP A 176 4.73 20.62 16.94
C ASP A 176 4.18 19.70 18.04
N THR A 177 4.36 18.40 17.87
CA THR A 177 3.74 17.37 18.70
C THR A 177 4.72 16.92 19.78
N ARG A 178 4.61 17.54 20.96
CA ARG A 178 5.12 16.99 22.23
C ARG A 178 4.25 15.82 22.69
N LEU A 179 4.09 14.80 21.83
CA LEU A 179 3.36 13.60 22.20
C LEU A 179 4.19 12.76 23.17
N PRO A 180 3.55 12.09 24.15
CA PRO A 180 4.23 11.11 25.00
C PRO A 180 4.79 9.92 24.21
N THR A 181 4.18 9.61 23.05
CA THR A 181 4.52 8.47 22.20
C THR A 181 5.29 8.93 20.98
N GLY A 182 6.50 8.40 20.79
CA GLY A 182 7.31 8.67 19.60
C GLY A 182 6.82 7.94 18.35
N LEU A 183 7.33 8.37 17.18
CA LEU A 183 7.02 7.75 15.87
C LEU A 183 7.28 6.24 15.82
N ARG A 184 8.29 5.75 16.56
CA ARG A 184 8.64 4.33 16.59
C ARG A 184 7.56 3.53 17.30
N GLU A 185 7.12 3.99 18.46
CA GLU A 185 6.07 3.36 19.24
C GLU A 185 4.72 3.41 18.51
N LEU A 186 4.39 4.56 17.88
CA LEU A 186 3.21 4.69 17.02
C LEU A 186 3.25 3.68 15.85
N SER A 187 4.40 3.53 15.19
CA SER A 187 4.55 2.60 14.07
C SER A 187 4.29 1.15 14.49
N VAL A 188 4.73 0.75 15.70
CA VAL A 188 4.47 -0.60 16.24
C VAL A 188 2.98 -0.78 16.47
N LEU A 189 2.29 0.20 17.06
CA LEU A 189 0.84 0.15 17.30
C LEU A 189 0.05 0.05 15.99
N LEU A 190 0.41 0.80 14.95
CA LEU A 190 -0.20 0.74 13.62
C LEU A 190 0.00 -0.64 12.97
N CYS A 191 1.24 -1.15 12.97
CA CYS A 191 1.55 -2.48 12.45
C CYS A 191 0.81 -3.59 13.21
N THR A 192 0.73 -3.52 14.54
CA THR A 192 -0.06 -4.44 15.37
C THR A 192 -1.55 -4.36 15.03
N THR A 193 -2.07 -3.16 14.81
CA THR A 193 -3.48 -2.94 14.41
C THR A 193 -3.79 -3.64 13.09
N MET A 194 -2.91 -3.51 12.08
CA MET A 194 -3.06 -4.20 10.79
C MET A 194 -2.99 -5.72 10.93
N MET A 195 -2.02 -6.25 11.69
CA MET A 195 -1.89 -7.70 11.89
C MET A 195 -3.10 -8.31 12.61
N ARG A 196 -3.64 -7.63 13.63
CA ARG A 196 -4.87 -8.05 14.32
C ARG A 196 -6.09 -7.97 13.40
N SER A 197 -6.17 -6.93 12.57
CA SER A 197 -7.28 -6.78 11.61
C SER A 197 -7.19 -7.82 10.48
N ALA A 198 -6.01 -8.37 10.21
CA ALA A 198 -5.82 -9.52 9.34
C ALA A 198 -6.16 -10.87 10.04
N GLY A 199 -6.56 -10.83 11.31
CA GLY A 199 -6.92 -11.99 12.11
C GLY A 199 -5.73 -12.90 12.43
N LEU A 200 -4.52 -12.34 12.56
CA LEU A 200 -3.36 -13.11 13.01
C LEU A 200 -3.41 -13.37 14.52
N GLU A 201 -3.10 -14.61 14.89
CA GLU A 201 -2.89 -15.00 16.28
C GLU A 201 -1.56 -14.46 16.85
N TRP A 202 -1.41 -14.53 18.17
CA TRP A 202 -0.23 -13.98 18.87
C TRP A 202 1.11 -14.48 18.31
N TYR A 203 1.24 -15.78 18.09
CA TYR A 203 2.48 -16.37 17.55
C TYR A 203 2.67 -16.12 16.06
N GLU A 204 1.58 -15.96 15.30
CA GLU A 204 1.64 -15.60 13.89
C GLU A 204 2.15 -14.17 13.71
N THR A 205 1.74 -13.27 14.59
CA THR A 205 2.31 -11.92 14.70
C THR A 205 3.82 -11.99 14.99
N GLY A 206 4.25 -12.92 15.87
CA GLY A 206 5.67 -13.17 16.13
C GLY A 206 6.45 -13.59 14.89
N ASP A 207 5.86 -14.44 14.04
CA ASP A 207 6.46 -14.84 12.77
C ASP A 207 6.56 -13.66 11.79
N VAL A 208 5.59 -12.75 11.75
CA VAL A 208 5.69 -11.53 10.92
C VAL A 208 6.89 -10.68 11.36
N TRP A 209 7.07 -10.44 12.66
CA TRP A 209 8.23 -9.71 13.18
C TRP A 209 9.56 -10.42 12.87
N ASN A 210 9.57 -11.76 12.94
CA ASN A 210 10.73 -12.56 12.55
C ASN A 210 11.05 -12.41 11.04
N ARG A 211 10.04 -12.36 10.18
CA ARG A 211 10.23 -12.12 8.74
C ARG A 211 10.77 -10.72 8.45
N VAL A 212 10.36 -9.70 9.22
CA VAL A 212 10.87 -8.32 9.05
C VAL A 212 12.39 -8.25 9.23
N ILE A 213 12.97 -9.02 10.16
CA ILE A 213 14.43 -9.05 10.40
C ILE A 213 15.20 -10.05 9.53
N THR A 214 14.53 -11.08 9.01
CA THR A 214 15.18 -12.12 8.19
C THR A 214 15.02 -11.88 6.68
N ALA A 215 14.05 -11.07 6.26
CA ALA A 215 13.89 -10.68 4.86
C ALA A 215 15.17 -10.04 4.32
N GLU A 216 15.53 -10.38 3.07
CA GLU A 216 16.62 -9.74 2.32
C GLU A 216 17.99 -9.74 3.04
N HIS A 217 18.29 -10.75 3.85
CA HIS A 217 19.54 -10.84 4.62
C HIS A 217 19.77 -9.62 5.54
N ARG A 218 18.71 -9.02 6.07
CA ARG A 218 18.76 -7.89 7.03
C ARG A 218 19.38 -8.24 8.39
N ALA A 219 19.98 -9.43 8.52
CA ALA A 219 20.65 -9.93 9.70
C ALA A 219 22.17 -9.79 9.57
N ASP A 220 22.71 -8.71 10.14
CA ASP A 220 23.95 -8.80 10.90
C ASP A 220 23.88 -7.79 12.04
N PHE A 221 23.61 -8.26 13.26
CA PHE A 221 23.70 -7.43 14.46
C PHE A 221 24.21 -8.25 15.63
N THR A 222 25.53 -8.24 15.79
CA THR A 222 26.21 -8.45 17.06
C THR A 222 26.38 -7.08 17.75
N GLY A 223 26.08 -6.97 19.05
CA GLY A 223 26.52 -5.80 19.83
C GLY A 223 25.46 -4.96 20.56
N LEU A 224 24.37 -5.54 21.07
CA LEU A 224 23.60 -4.90 22.14
C LEU A 224 23.98 -5.47 23.50
N ALA A 225 24.15 -4.60 24.49
CA ALA A 225 24.25 -5.01 25.89
C ALA A 225 22.93 -5.70 26.31
N PRO A 226 22.96 -6.87 26.97
CA PRO A 226 21.77 -7.67 27.31
C PRO A 226 20.66 -6.92 28.06
N ASP A 227 21.03 -5.97 28.94
CA ASP A 227 20.06 -5.24 29.78
C ASP A 227 19.22 -4.22 29.00
N ALA A 228 19.84 -3.55 28.01
CA ALA A 228 19.14 -2.61 27.13
C ALA A 228 18.10 -3.31 26.25
N LEU A 229 18.38 -4.56 25.86
CA LEU A 229 17.46 -5.40 25.11
C LEU A 229 16.25 -5.80 25.98
N THR A 230 16.48 -6.19 27.23
CA THR A 230 15.42 -6.61 28.16
C THR A 230 14.38 -5.51 28.42
N ASN A 231 14.84 -4.28 28.71
CA ASN A 231 13.93 -3.14 28.92
C ASN A 231 13.12 -2.82 27.65
N ARG A 232 13.76 -2.88 26.47
CA ARG A 232 13.08 -2.62 25.19
C ARG A 232 12.04 -3.70 24.89
N VAL A 233 12.33 -4.96 25.20
CA VAL A 233 11.37 -6.07 25.03
C VAL A 233 10.11 -5.82 25.88
N GLN A 234 10.22 -5.37 27.12
CA GLN A 234 9.04 -5.07 27.95
C GLN A 234 8.23 -3.87 27.44
N GLN A 235 8.89 -2.81 26.97
CA GLN A 235 8.23 -1.66 26.35
C GLN A 235 7.44 -2.08 25.10
N ILE A 236 8.08 -2.84 24.19
CA ILE A 236 7.43 -3.33 22.98
C ILE A 236 6.29 -4.29 23.32
N ARG A 237 6.47 -5.18 24.30
CA ARG A 237 5.40 -6.08 24.76
C ARG A 237 4.15 -5.30 25.21
N THR A 238 4.34 -4.19 25.90
CA THR A 238 3.23 -3.33 26.33
C THR A 238 2.45 -2.80 25.12
N LEU A 239 3.16 -2.35 24.07
CA LEU A 239 2.51 -1.90 22.82
C LEU A 239 1.79 -3.04 22.09
N LEU A 240 2.42 -4.23 22.01
CA LEU A 240 1.85 -5.40 21.35
C LEU A 240 0.57 -5.92 22.04
N LEU A 241 0.43 -5.69 23.35
CA LEU A 241 -0.74 -6.07 24.15
C LEU A 241 -1.78 -4.95 24.30
N ALA A 242 -1.43 -3.71 23.95
CA ALA A 242 -2.33 -2.57 24.10
C ALA A 242 -3.63 -2.76 23.33
N ASP A 243 -4.75 -2.24 23.85
CA ASP A 243 -6.00 -2.15 23.12
C ASP A 243 -5.91 -1.02 22.09
N THR A 244 -5.53 -1.38 20.86
CA THR A 244 -5.36 -0.44 19.75
C THR A 244 -6.67 0.23 19.37
N SER A 245 -7.80 -0.45 19.54
CA SER A 245 -9.12 0.11 19.22
C SER A 245 -9.46 1.24 20.19
N ALA A 246 -9.26 1.03 21.49
CA ALA A 246 -9.47 2.08 22.50
C ALA A 246 -8.47 3.24 22.37
N LEU A 247 -7.21 2.95 22.02
CA LEU A 247 -6.19 3.98 21.84
C LEU A 247 -6.51 4.93 20.69
N PHE A 248 -6.91 4.39 19.53
CA PHE A 248 -7.15 5.18 18.31
C PHE A 248 -8.60 5.66 18.15
N ALA A 249 -9.52 5.24 19.02
CA ALA A 249 -10.88 5.75 19.02
C ALA A 249 -10.93 7.27 19.18
N ARG A 250 -11.95 7.91 18.62
CA ARG A 250 -12.18 9.35 18.79
C ARG A 250 -12.28 9.71 20.28
N GLY A 251 -11.46 10.66 20.72
CA GLY A 251 -11.35 11.04 22.14
C GLY A 251 -10.43 10.15 22.98
N GLY A 252 -9.91 9.06 22.41
CA GLY A 252 -8.87 8.24 23.02
C GLY A 252 -7.49 8.91 22.99
N PRO A 253 -6.50 8.35 23.71
CA PRO A 253 -5.16 8.95 23.84
C PRO A 253 -4.43 9.19 22.52
N LEU A 254 -4.74 8.42 21.47
CA LEU A 254 -4.18 8.54 20.13
C LEU A 254 -5.27 8.83 19.08
N GLY A 255 -6.42 9.37 19.49
CA GLY A 255 -7.56 9.63 18.59
C GLY A 255 -7.27 10.59 17.44
N GLN A 256 -6.25 11.44 17.57
CA GLN A 256 -5.74 12.27 16.46
C GLN A 256 -5.15 11.47 15.30
N PHE A 257 -4.84 10.18 15.51
CA PHE A 257 -4.34 9.23 14.51
C PHE A 257 -5.42 8.21 14.09
N GLU A 258 -6.69 8.48 14.40
CA GLU A 258 -7.83 7.61 14.03
C GLU A 258 -7.79 7.23 12.55
N GLU A 259 -7.65 8.22 11.65
CA GLU A 259 -7.62 8.01 10.20
C GLU A 259 -6.44 7.09 9.77
N TRP A 260 -5.26 7.30 10.37
CA TRP A 260 -4.09 6.49 10.09
C TRP A 260 -4.30 5.04 10.54
N ALA A 261 -4.83 4.84 11.75
CA ALA A 261 -5.15 3.52 12.26
C ALA A 261 -6.24 2.82 11.44
N THR A 262 -7.30 3.53 11.03
CA THR A 262 -8.35 3.00 10.17
C THR A 262 -7.79 2.50 8.84
N ALA A 263 -6.84 3.21 8.23
CA ALA A 263 -6.19 2.74 7.00
C ALA A 263 -5.44 1.41 7.22
N PHE A 264 -4.71 1.26 8.33
CA PHE A 264 -4.04 0.01 8.70
C PHE A 264 -5.03 -1.12 8.99
N GLN A 265 -6.16 -0.81 9.65
CA GLN A 265 -7.24 -1.79 9.89
C GLN A 265 -7.86 -2.28 8.58
N ASN A 266 -8.21 -1.35 7.68
CA ASN A 266 -8.78 -1.67 6.37
C ASN A 266 -7.83 -2.54 5.56
N ALA A 267 -6.55 -2.18 5.50
CA ALA A 267 -5.54 -2.99 4.80
C ALA A 267 -5.43 -4.40 5.39
N GLY A 268 -5.43 -4.53 6.72
CA GLY A 268 -5.44 -5.84 7.39
C GLY A 268 -6.66 -6.69 7.01
N ARG A 269 -7.86 -6.11 7.07
CA ARG A 269 -9.10 -6.80 6.69
C ARG A 269 -9.10 -7.22 5.23
N SER A 270 -8.75 -6.33 4.30
CA SER A 270 -8.72 -6.64 2.87
C SER A 270 -7.67 -7.70 2.52
N LEU A 271 -6.52 -7.72 3.22
CA LEU A 271 -5.52 -8.78 3.05
C LEU A 271 -6.03 -10.13 3.58
N ARG A 272 -6.79 -10.13 4.68
CA ARG A 272 -7.42 -11.35 5.18
C ARG A 272 -8.48 -11.87 4.21
N GLU A 273 -9.35 -11.00 3.73
CA GLU A 273 -10.34 -11.35 2.70
C GLU A 273 -9.65 -11.92 1.47
N ALA A 274 -8.59 -11.28 0.96
CA ALA A 274 -7.84 -11.78 -0.19
C ALA A 274 -7.20 -13.17 0.08
N ALA A 275 -6.72 -13.41 1.29
CA ALA A 275 -6.18 -14.71 1.72
C ALA A 275 -7.26 -15.80 1.76
N ASP A 276 -8.41 -15.48 2.35
CA ASP A 276 -9.54 -16.40 2.51
C ASP A 276 -10.13 -16.80 1.13
N HIS A 277 -10.09 -15.89 0.15
CA HIS A 277 -10.49 -16.15 -1.24
C HIS A 277 -9.38 -16.78 -2.11
N GLY A 278 -8.20 -17.06 -1.56
CA GLY A 278 -7.09 -17.68 -2.29
C GLY A 278 -6.49 -16.81 -3.41
N THR A 279 -6.70 -15.49 -3.36
CA THR A 279 -6.21 -14.55 -4.39
C THR A 279 -4.79 -14.04 -4.15
N LEU A 280 -4.17 -14.42 -3.02
CA LEU A 280 -2.79 -14.08 -2.70
C LEU A 280 -1.84 -15.14 -3.26
N GLY A 281 -0.93 -14.71 -4.14
CA GLY A 281 0.19 -15.51 -4.65
C GLY A 281 1.31 -15.78 -3.63
N ARG A 282 1.22 -15.21 -2.41
CA ARG A 282 2.14 -15.45 -1.30
C ARG A 282 1.39 -15.52 0.02
N GLY A 283 2.00 -16.16 1.03
CA GLY A 283 1.39 -16.28 2.35
C GLY A 283 1.18 -14.92 3.04
N LEU A 284 0.04 -14.75 3.71
CA LEU A 284 -0.38 -13.51 4.39
C LEU A 284 0.70 -12.91 5.31
N ARG A 285 1.38 -13.75 6.12
CA ARG A 285 2.46 -13.32 7.03
C ARG A 285 3.68 -12.73 6.28
N HIS A 286 3.96 -13.21 5.07
CA HIS A 286 5.01 -12.64 4.22
C HIS A 286 4.62 -11.24 3.76
N ILE A 287 3.41 -11.12 3.23
CA ILE A 287 2.88 -9.86 2.71
C ILE A 287 2.83 -8.80 3.82
N LEU A 288 2.28 -9.14 4.99
CA LEU A 288 2.25 -8.24 6.16
C LEU A 288 3.65 -7.77 6.57
N SER A 289 4.67 -8.64 6.51
CA SER A 289 6.06 -8.25 6.80
C SER A 289 6.59 -7.19 5.82
N LEU A 290 6.19 -7.28 4.54
CA LEU A 290 6.54 -6.27 3.54
C LEU A 290 5.83 -4.94 3.80
N HIS A 291 4.56 -4.95 4.22
CA HIS A 291 3.86 -3.73 4.63
C HIS A 291 4.57 -3.04 5.80
N VAL A 292 5.05 -3.79 6.80
CA VAL A 292 5.86 -3.23 7.91
C VAL A 292 7.14 -2.60 7.39
N ILE A 293 7.89 -3.31 6.55
CA ILE A 293 9.16 -2.80 5.98
C ILE A 293 8.92 -1.52 5.17
N PHE A 294 7.89 -1.50 4.31
CA PHE A 294 7.58 -0.32 3.50
C PHE A 294 7.11 0.85 4.35
N HIS A 295 6.32 0.62 5.40
CA HIS A 295 5.95 1.66 6.37
C HIS A 295 7.17 2.24 7.08
N TRP A 296 8.08 1.40 7.58
CA TRP A 296 9.29 1.86 8.25
C TRP A 296 10.29 2.55 7.33
N ASN A 297 10.39 2.11 6.07
CA ASN A 297 11.15 2.81 5.03
C ASN A 297 10.53 4.17 4.73
N ARG A 298 9.20 4.28 4.67
CA ARG A 298 8.52 5.57 4.55
C ARG A 298 8.81 6.47 5.71
N LEU A 299 8.76 5.96 6.96
CA LEU A 299 9.14 6.69 8.17
C LEU A 299 10.63 7.08 8.24
N GLY A 300 11.48 6.54 7.37
CA GLY A 300 12.91 6.82 7.38
C GLY A 300 13.65 6.16 8.55
N LEU A 301 13.06 5.10 9.15
CA LEU A 301 13.74 4.35 10.20
C LEU A 301 14.97 3.66 9.62
N SER A 302 16.12 3.85 10.27
CA SER A 302 17.36 3.18 9.88
C SER A 302 17.20 1.66 9.97
N LEU A 303 17.96 0.92 9.16
CA LEU A 303 17.94 -0.54 9.21
C LEU A 303 18.19 -1.07 10.63
N ARG A 304 19.13 -0.47 11.36
CA ARG A 304 19.38 -0.77 12.78
C ARG A 304 18.13 -0.60 13.64
N ALA A 305 17.40 0.50 13.49
CA ALA A 305 16.18 0.74 14.26
C ALA A 305 15.08 -0.27 13.91
N GLN A 306 14.91 -0.59 12.62
CA GLN A 306 13.97 -1.61 12.15
C GLN A 306 14.30 -2.98 12.77
N SER A 307 15.56 -3.42 12.67
CA SER A 307 16.01 -4.70 13.22
C SER A 307 15.84 -4.77 14.74
N HIS A 308 16.15 -3.69 15.47
CA HIS A 308 15.95 -3.65 16.92
C HIS A 308 14.48 -3.75 17.31
N LEU A 309 13.58 -3.00 16.64
CA LEU A 309 12.15 -3.01 16.96
C LEU A 309 11.53 -4.39 16.69
N ALA A 310 11.83 -4.98 15.53
CA ALA A 310 11.27 -6.27 15.16
C ALA A 310 11.88 -7.43 15.97
N SER A 311 13.18 -7.37 16.31
CA SER A 311 13.81 -8.33 17.24
C SER A 311 13.16 -8.25 18.63
N ALA A 312 13.00 -7.05 19.20
CA ALA A 312 12.34 -6.89 20.49
C ALA A 312 10.88 -7.37 20.47
N ALA A 313 10.14 -7.14 19.36
CA ALA A 313 8.78 -7.63 19.19
C ALA A 313 8.71 -9.16 19.11
N ARG A 314 9.60 -9.78 18.33
CA ARG A 314 9.76 -11.23 18.24
C ARG A 314 10.07 -11.84 19.62
N SER A 315 11.07 -11.30 20.32
CA SER A 315 11.46 -11.76 21.66
C SER A 315 10.34 -11.60 22.69
N ALA A 316 9.61 -10.47 22.65
CA ALA A 316 8.43 -10.24 23.49
C ALA A 316 7.34 -11.29 23.32
N ILE A 317 7.23 -11.90 22.14
CA ILE A 317 6.23 -12.92 21.81
C ILE A 317 6.72 -14.33 22.16
N PHE A 318 7.97 -14.68 21.84
CA PHE A 318 8.47 -16.06 21.95
C PHE A 318 9.24 -16.38 23.25
N GLU A 319 10.03 -15.47 23.82
CA GLU A 319 11.00 -15.82 24.87
C GLU A 319 10.38 -16.00 26.26
N ARG A 320 9.26 -15.32 26.57
CA ARG A 320 8.57 -15.48 27.86
C ARG A 320 7.88 -16.85 28.01
N ASN A 321 7.58 -17.51 26.90
CA ASN A 321 7.01 -18.87 26.91
C ASN A 321 8.08 -19.94 27.15
N GLN A 322 9.33 -19.71 26.73
CA GLN A 322 10.44 -20.62 27.04
C GLN A 322 10.84 -20.55 28.52
N ALA A 323 10.90 -19.35 29.12
CA ALA A 323 11.21 -19.20 30.54
C ALA A 323 10.10 -19.75 31.47
N ASN A 324 8.84 -19.72 31.03
CA ASN A 324 7.72 -20.35 31.76
C ASN A 324 7.66 -21.86 31.55
N ALA A 325 8.03 -22.37 30.37
CA ALA A 325 8.13 -23.81 30.10
C ALA A 325 9.28 -24.47 30.89
N LEU A 326 10.46 -23.85 30.92
CA LEU A 326 11.63 -24.32 31.69
C LEU A 326 11.36 -24.32 33.21
N ARG A 327 10.57 -23.37 33.72
CA ARG A 327 10.15 -23.34 35.14
C ARG A 327 9.03 -24.31 35.48
N ALA A 328 8.33 -24.86 34.48
CA ALA A 328 7.32 -25.88 34.70
C ALA A 328 7.96 -27.26 34.81
N ASP A 329 9.00 -27.55 34.02
CA ASP A 329 9.81 -28.77 34.15
C ASP A 329 10.56 -28.85 35.49
N ASP A 330 11.12 -27.72 35.96
CA ASP A 330 11.85 -27.61 37.25
C ASP A 330 10.95 -27.72 38.50
N ARG A 331 9.63 -27.81 38.34
CA ARG A 331 8.66 -28.03 39.43
C ARG A 331 8.07 -29.45 39.43
N THR A 332 8.51 -30.28 38.49
CA THR A 332 8.10 -31.69 38.35
C THR A 332 9.21 -32.69 38.70
N GLU A 333 10.34 -32.22 39.22
CA GLU A 333 11.34 -33.01 39.95
C GLU A 333 11.25 -32.74 41.46
#